data_AF-A0A8H3GB05-F1
#
_entry.id   AF-A0A8H3GB05-F1
#
_cell.length_a   1.000
_cell.length_b   1.000
_cell.length_c   1.000
_cell.angle_alpha   90.00
_cell.angle_beta   90.00
_cell.angle_gamma   90.00
#
_symmetry.space_group_name_H-M   'P 1'
#
loop_
_entity.id
_entity.type
_entity.pdbx_description
1 polymer ?
#
loop_
_entity_poly.entity_id
_entity_poly.type
_entity_poly.pdbx_seq_one_letter_code
_entity_poly.pdbx_strand_id
1 'polypeptide(L)'
;MATKLTDQGKSIAADFTDIINVSIPEIQSRFSRFQNDLQQLAQKIGELESEAEEHELVLVTLSEPYKNEPDRKCFRMIGGVLVERTVKDVVPSLEMNRNGLKGVLDTLVRQYKTKEEEFGAFQREHKIRADPKQPQPTNAPPGWNSLPETTPLAPRPPPKTPQWISEVVPKLDLVIEDVTSPGAVLFLDLVQPATLLQDAVVGVLAELYDKDTVPKKVKALRLIIKETEGVAGTSGDEIRKTIVFNAKYIAKVGQRAKDEILGIIRHEVVHCFQHDAQGTAPPGLIEGVADFVRLRAGFSPPHWKRGDSGGHWDAGYERTAFFLDWLERTKGAGTVKRINLELCEGEYREENFWKRVVGENVGDLWEKYKLSL
;
A
#
# COMPACT_ATOMS: atom_id res chain seq x y z
N MET A 1 63.02 -40.52 -23.27
CA MET A 1 62.51 -40.29 -21.90
C MET A 1 61.55 -39.12 -21.95
N ALA A 2 60.26 -39.45 -22.06
CA ALA A 2 59.16 -38.54 -21.83
C ALA A 2 58.85 -38.55 -20.34
N THR A 3 58.57 -37.41 -19.70
CA THR A 3 57.51 -37.33 -18.68
C THR A 3 57.13 -35.89 -18.31
N LYS A 4 55.83 -35.61 -18.50
CA LYS A 4 54.89 -34.87 -17.64
C LYS A 4 55.19 -33.41 -17.27
N LEU A 5 54.36 -32.52 -17.83
CA LEU A 5 53.70 -31.43 -17.10
C LEU A 5 52.28 -31.23 -17.68
N THR A 6 51.37 -31.99 -17.06
CA THR A 6 49.92 -31.76 -16.83
C THR A 6 49.10 -30.90 -17.78
N ASP A 7 48.22 -31.60 -18.51
CA ASP A 7 47.11 -31.16 -19.36
C ASP A 7 45.84 -30.75 -18.55
N GLN A 8 46.01 -30.01 -17.44
CA GLN A 8 44.88 -29.56 -16.60
C GLN A 8 44.59 -28.05 -16.69
N GLY A 9 45.38 -27.30 -17.45
CA GLY A 9 45.21 -25.83 -17.56
C GLY A 9 44.33 -25.35 -18.72
N LYS A 10 43.96 -26.22 -19.67
CA LYS A 10 43.20 -25.81 -20.88
C LYS A 10 41.71 -26.15 -20.84
N SER A 11 41.26 -26.98 -19.90
CA SER A 11 39.84 -27.33 -19.75
C SER A 11 39.04 -26.35 -18.86
N ILE A 12 39.71 -25.46 -18.14
CA ILE A 12 39.05 -24.53 -17.18
C ILE A 12 38.76 -23.14 -17.78
N ALA A 13 39.28 -22.86 -18.98
CA ALA A 13 39.02 -21.62 -19.70
C ALA A 13 37.82 -21.73 -20.68
N ALA A 14 37.26 -22.93 -20.86
CA ALA A 14 36.14 -23.16 -21.77
C ALA A 14 34.75 -23.17 -21.07
N ASP A 15 34.70 -23.28 -19.73
CA ASP A 15 33.43 -23.38 -18.99
C ASP A 15 32.91 -22.04 -18.41
N PHE A 16 33.51 -20.89 -18.78
CA PHE A 16 33.11 -19.57 -18.27
C PHE A 16 32.55 -18.62 -19.34
N THR A 17 32.16 -19.14 -20.51
CA THR A 17 31.68 -18.30 -21.64
C THR A 17 30.25 -18.56 -22.10
N ASP A 18 29.44 -19.32 -21.36
CA ASP A 18 28.08 -19.65 -21.77
C ASP A 18 26.96 -19.10 -20.87
N ILE A 19 27.23 -18.11 -20.01
CA ILE A 19 26.17 -17.43 -19.26
C ILE A 19 26.39 -15.91 -19.29
N ILE A 20 25.35 -15.21 -19.77
CA ILE A 20 25.19 -13.75 -19.98
C ILE A 20 25.55 -13.27 -21.40
N ASN A 21 24.64 -13.57 -22.34
CA ASN A 21 24.60 -12.97 -23.67
C ASN A 21 23.62 -11.77 -23.75
N VAL A 22 23.32 -11.11 -22.63
CA VAL A 22 22.39 -9.96 -22.56
C VAL A 22 23.16 -8.72 -22.11
N SER A 23 23.08 -7.64 -22.89
CA SER A 23 23.79 -6.40 -22.60
C SER A 23 23.18 -5.64 -21.41
N ILE A 24 24.00 -4.91 -20.65
CA ILE A 24 23.53 -4.09 -19.50
C ILE A 24 22.36 -3.16 -19.88
N PRO A 25 22.35 -2.47 -21.06
CA PRO A 25 21.22 -1.67 -21.49
C PRO A 25 19.92 -2.47 -21.69
N GLU A 26 20.01 -3.70 -22.19
CA GLU A 26 18.83 -4.58 -22.35
C GLU A 26 18.26 -5.03 -21.01
N ILE A 27 19.12 -5.30 -20.02
CA ILE A 27 18.73 -5.63 -18.65
C ILE A 27 17.98 -4.45 -18.02
N GLN A 28 18.52 -3.23 -18.11
CA GLN A 28 17.87 -2.01 -17.61
C GLN A 28 16.53 -1.74 -18.31
N SER A 29 16.46 -1.98 -19.61
CA SER A 29 15.22 -1.83 -20.39
C SER A 29 14.16 -2.85 -20.01
N ARG A 30 14.52 -4.11 -19.75
CA ARG A 30 13.58 -5.14 -19.26
C ARG A 30 13.12 -4.83 -17.83
N PHE A 31 14.03 -4.40 -16.97
CA PHE A 31 13.72 -4.00 -15.59
C PHE A 31 12.66 -2.87 -15.56
N SER A 32 12.90 -1.80 -16.33
CA SER A 32 11.97 -0.67 -16.42
C SER A 32 10.61 -1.08 -16.98
N ARG A 33 10.58 -2.03 -17.92
CA ARG A 33 9.33 -2.59 -18.46
C ARG A 33 8.53 -3.33 -17.40
N PHE A 34 9.17 -4.18 -16.60
CA PHE A 34 8.48 -4.88 -15.50
C PHE A 34 7.86 -3.91 -14.48
N GLN A 35 8.59 -2.86 -14.10
CA GLN A 35 8.05 -1.84 -13.19
C GLN A 35 6.82 -1.14 -13.78
N ASN A 36 6.89 -0.73 -15.05
CA ASN A 36 5.78 -0.08 -15.73
C ASN A 36 4.56 -1.01 -15.89
N ASP A 37 4.80 -2.28 -16.23
CA ASP A 37 3.72 -3.27 -16.42
C ASP A 37 2.99 -3.52 -15.10
N LEU A 38 3.73 -3.74 -14.00
CA LEU A 38 3.15 -3.90 -12.67
C LEU A 38 2.37 -2.65 -12.25
N GLN A 39 2.86 -1.46 -12.60
CA GLN A 39 2.16 -0.21 -12.32
C GLN A 39 0.83 -0.07 -13.04
N GLN A 40 0.82 -0.38 -14.34
CA GLN A 40 -0.40 -0.29 -15.13
C GLN A 40 -1.44 -1.31 -14.68
N LEU A 41 -1.01 -2.53 -14.36
CA LEU A 41 -1.88 -3.57 -13.84
C LEU A 41 -2.50 -3.14 -12.50
N ALA A 42 -1.70 -2.63 -11.57
CA ALA A 42 -2.15 -2.15 -10.28
C ALA A 42 -3.17 -1.00 -10.39
N GLN A 43 -2.91 -0.04 -11.28
CA GLN A 43 -3.84 1.05 -11.57
C GLN A 43 -5.17 0.54 -12.13
N LYS A 44 -5.13 -0.37 -13.12
CA LYS A 44 -6.34 -0.90 -13.75
C LYS A 44 -7.19 -1.74 -12.80
N ILE A 45 -6.53 -2.51 -11.93
CA ILE A 45 -7.16 -3.25 -10.85
C ILE A 45 -7.95 -2.28 -9.94
N GLY A 46 -7.29 -1.24 -9.42
CA GLY A 46 -7.95 -0.27 -8.55
C GLY A 46 -9.11 0.48 -9.21
N GLU A 47 -9.02 0.81 -10.51
CA GLU A 47 -10.12 1.42 -11.26
C GLU A 47 -11.36 0.52 -11.34
N LEU A 48 -11.17 -0.75 -11.74
CA LEU A 48 -12.27 -1.69 -11.91
C LEU A 48 -12.88 -2.13 -10.57
N GLU A 49 -12.08 -2.16 -9.51
CA GLU A 49 -12.57 -2.38 -8.15
C GLU A 49 -13.51 -1.28 -7.71
N SER A 50 -13.11 -0.02 -7.86
CA SER A 50 -13.97 1.12 -7.52
C SER A 50 -15.30 1.05 -8.27
N GLU A 51 -15.27 0.70 -9.56
CA GLU A 51 -16.49 0.55 -10.38
C GLU A 51 -17.37 -0.64 -9.90
N ALA A 52 -16.76 -1.78 -9.56
CA ALA A 52 -17.47 -2.93 -9.04
C ALA A 52 -18.10 -2.66 -7.66
N GLU A 53 -17.43 -1.87 -6.82
CA GLU A 53 -17.90 -1.45 -5.51
C GLU A 53 -19.07 -0.46 -5.59
N GLU A 54 -19.03 0.49 -6.54
CA GLU A 54 -20.16 1.39 -6.81
C GLU A 54 -21.42 0.59 -7.17
N HIS A 55 -21.27 -0.43 -8.01
CA HIS A 55 -22.36 -1.35 -8.33
C HIS A 55 -22.87 -2.13 -7.12
N GLU A 56 -21.98 -2.61 -6.26
CA GLU A 56 -22.34 -3.33 -5.03
C GLU A 56 -23.14 -2.43 -4.07
N LEU A 57 -22.70 -1.18 -3.86
CA LEU A 57 -23.40 -0.24 -2.99
C LEU A 57 -24.83 0.03 -3.47
N VAL A 58 -25.01 0.24 -4.78
CA VAL A 58 -26.34 0.41 -5.37
C VAL A 58 -27.19 -0.84 -5.16
N LEU A 59 -26.63 -2.04 -5.37
CA LEU A 59 -27.33 -3.31 -5.14
C LEU A 59 -27.79 -3.48 -3.68
N VAL A 60 -26.95 -3.10 -2.71
CA VAL A 60 -27.32 -3.12 -1.28
C VAL A 60 -28.55 -2.23 -1.03
N THR A 61 -28.54 -1.00 -1.54
CA THR A 61 -29.68 -0.08 -1.36
C THR A 61 -30.95 -0.54 -2.06
N LEU A 62 -30.84 -1.28 -3.16
CA LEU A 62 -31.98 -1.82 -3.91
C LEU A 62 -32.45 -3.19 -3.40
N SER A 63 -31.73 -3.83 -2.48
CA SER A 63 -32.01 -5.20 -2.03
C SER A 63 -33.37 -5.37 -1.33
N GLU A 64 -33.77 -4.41 -0.50
CA GLU A 64 -35.07 -4.41 0.16
C GLU A 64 -36.21 -4.06 -0.81
N PRO A 65 -36.13 -2.98 -1.62
CA PRO A 65 -37.09 -2.71 -2.69
C PRO A 65 -37.25 -3.88 -3.69
N TYR A 66 -36.17 -4.60 -3.99
CA TYR A 66 -36.24 -5.74 -4.92
C TYR A 66 -37.08 -6.89 -4.38
N LYS A 67 -37.06 -7.10 -3.06
CA LYS A 67 -37.86 -8.14 -2.38
C LYS A 67 -39.31 -7.72 -2.17
N ASN A 68 -39.54 -6.47 -1.79
CA ASN A 68 -40.83 -6.02 -1.29
C ASN A 68 -41.63 -5.19 -2.30
N GLU A 69 -40.96 -4.53 -3.25
CA GLU A 69 -41.55 -3.59 -4.22
C GLU A 69 -40.89 -3.70 -5.62
N PRO A 70 -40.91 -4.88 -6.28
CA PRO A 70 -40.17 -5.11 -7.52
C PRO A 70 -40.57 -4.19 -8.69
N ASP A 71 -41.84 -3.77 -8.74
CA ASP A 71 -42.38 -2.86 -9.76
C ASP A 71 -42.15 -1.38 -9.46
N ARG A 72 -41.51 -1.04 -8.33
CA ARG A 72 -41.20 0.33 -7.97
C ARG A 72 -40.34 0.97 -9.06
N LYS A 73 -40.70 2.20 -9.45
CA LYS A 73 -39.96 2.97 -10.44
C LYS A 73 -38.54 3.25 -9.95
N CYS A 74 -37.57 2.95 -10.80
CA CYS A 74 -36.16 3.21 -10.63
C CYS A 74 -35.68 4.05 -11.83
N PHE A 75 -34.93 5.12 -11.58
CA PHE A 75 -34.42 5.98 -12.64
C PHE A 75 -32.92 5.81 -12.79
N ARG A 76 -32.47 5.51 -14.01
CA ARG A 76 -31.06 5.40 -14.35
C ARG A 76 -30.62 6.65 -15.12
N MET A 77 -29.59 7.33 -14.63
CA MET A 77 -28.99 8.46 -15.33
C MET A 77 -27.90 7.96 -16.31
N ILE A 78 -27.99 8.34 -17.58
CA ILE A 78 -27.00 8.01 -18.61
C ILE A 78 -26.73 9.28 -19.42
N GLY A 79 -25.51 9.81 -19.35
CA GLY A 79 -25.10 11.00 -20.13
C GLY A 79 -26.01 12.22 -19.91
N GLY A 80 -26.56 12.40 -18.70
CA GLY A 80 -27.48 13.50 -18.37
C GLY A 80 -28.96 13.23 -18.65
N VAL A 81 -29.32 12.08 -19.21
CA VAL A 81 -30.74 11.68 -19.44
C VAL A 81 -31.17 10.67 -18.38
N LEU A 82 -32.33 10.90 -17.76
CA LEU A 82 -32.97 9.97 -16.82
C LEU A 82 -33.88 9.00 -17.58
N VAL A 83 -33.59 7.71 -17.47
CA VAL A 83 -34.38 6.63 -18.05
C VAL A 83 -35.19 5.94 -16.96
N GLU A 84 -36.51 5.91 -17.11
CA GLU A 84 -37.40 5.18 -16.20
C GLU A 84 -37.32 3.67 -16.44
N ARG A 85 -37.17 2.91 -15.35
CA ARG A 85 -37.13 1.45 -15.26
C ARG A 85 -37.86 1.00 -13.99
N THR A 86 -37.93 -0.31 -13.75
CA THR A 86 -38.37 -0.86 -12.46
C THR A 86 -37.21 -1.48 -11.70
N VAL A 87 -37.34 -1.64 -10.39
CA VAL A 87 -36.32 -2.29 -9.55
C VAL A 87 -36.00 -3.70 -10.06
N LYS A 88 -37.02 -4.48 -10.46
CA LYS A 88 -36.84 -5.83 -11.01
C LYS A 88 -36.06 -5.89 -12.34
N ASP A 89 -36.06 -4.80 -13.12
CA ASP A 89 -35.30 -4.73 -14.37
C ASP A 89 -33.84 -4.28 -14.13
N VAL A 90 -33.64 -3.40 -13.14
CA VAL A 90 -32.36 -2.75 -12.88
C VAL A 90 -31.42 -3.67 -12.09
N VAL A 91 -31.92 -4.37 -11.08
CA VAL A 91 -31.09 -5.21 -10.19
C VAL A 91 -30.33 -6.31 -10.96
N PRO A 92 -30.96 -7.14 -11.83
CA PRO A 92 -30.24 -8.16 -12.59
C PRO A 92 -29.16 -7.59 -13.52
N SER A 93 -29.41 -6.41 -14.08
CA SER A 93 -28.44 -5.72 -14.95
C SER A 93 -27.21 -5.24 -14.16
N LEU A 94 -27.42 -4.71 -12.95
CA LEU A 94 -26.35 -4.31 -12.05
C LEU A 94 -25.54 -5.51 -11.55
N GLU A 95 -26.21 -6.62 -11.21
CA GLU A 95 -25.54 -7.87 -10.81
C GLU A 95 -24.68 -8.43 -11.93
N MET A 96 -25.20 -8.47 -13.17
CA MET A 96 -24.45 -8.95 -14.34
C MET A 96 -23.21 -8.10 -14.60
N ASN A 97 -23.35 -6.76 -14.53
CA ASN A 97 -22.22 -5.85 -14.72
C ASN A 97 -21.16 -6.00 -13.62
N ARG A 98 -21.58 -6.02 -12.35
CA ARG A 98 -20.69 -6.25 -11.20
C ARG A 98 -19.94 -7.57 -11.35
N ASN A 99 -20.64 -8.65 -11.70
CA ASN A 99 -20.03 -9.97 -11.85
C ASN A 99 -19.05 -9.99 -13.04
N GLY A 100 -19.37 -9.29 -14.14
CA GLY A 100 -18.46 -9.11 -15.27
C GLY A 100 -17.19 -8.37 -14.88
N LEU A 101 -17.32 -7.25 -14.15
CA LEU A 101 -16.18 -6.48 -13.63
C LEU A 101 -15.32 -7.32 -12.70
N LYS A 102 -15.93 -8.08 -11.79
CA LYS A 102 -15.22 -9.03 -10.91
C LYS A 102 -14.45 -10.09 -11.70
N GLY A 103 -15.00 -10.63 -12.78
CA GLY A 103 -14.30 -11.59 -13.63
C GLY A 103 -13.08 -10.99 -14.36
N VAL A 104 -13.17 -9.74 -14.80
CA VAL A 104 -12.03 -9.01 -15.39
C VAL A 104 -10.97 -8.72 -14.33
N LEU A 105 -11.40 -8.30 -13.13
CA LEU A 105 -10.53 -8.05 -12.00
C LEU A 105 -9.71 -9.29 -11.62
N ASP A 106 -10.36 -10.46 -11.50
CA ASP A 106 -9.68 -11.73 -11.23
C ASP A 106 -8.59 -12.04 -12.26
N THR A 107 -8.85 -11.70 -13.53
CA THR A 107 -7.89 -11.88 -14.63
C THR A 107 -6.68 -10.95 -14.45
N LEU A 108 -6.91 -9.67 -14.14
CA LEU A 108 -5.84 -8.69 -13.94
C LEU A 108 -4.99 -9.01 -12.70
N VAL A 109 -5.62 -9.44 -11.60
CA VAL A 109 -4.90 -9.85 -10.38
C VAL A 109 -4.00 -11.06 -10.66
N ARG A 110 -4.45 -12.03 -11.47
CA ARG A 110 -3.59 -13.15 -11.91
C ARG A 110 -2.42 -12.66 -12.75
N GLN A 111 -2.66 -11.75 -13.71
CA GLN A 111 -1.60 -11.17 -14.53
C GLN A 111 -0.56 -10.43 -13.69
N TYR A 112 -1.00 -9.67 -12.69
CA TYR A 112 -0.12 -8.97 -11.75
C TYR A 112 0.79 -9.95 -11.02
N LYS A 113 0.21 -10.99 -10.39
CA LYS A 113 0.98 -12.01 -9.66
C LYS A 113 1.99 -12.73 -10.55
N THR A 114 1.58 -13.15 -11.75
CA THR A 114 2.50 -13.77 -12.71
C THR A 114 3.64 -12.83 -13.07
N LYS A 115 3.36 -11.55 -13.31
CA LYS A 115 4.39 -10.55 -13.63
C LYS A 115 5.33 -10.26 -12.45
N GLU A 116 4.81 -10.27 -11.24
CA GLU A 116 5.59 -10.10 -10.01
C GLU A 116 6.57 -11.26 -9.81
N GLU A 117 6.10 -12.50 -10.01
CA GLU A 117 6.93 -13.71 -9.97
C GLU A 117 8.02 -13.70 -11.06
N GLU A 118 7.66 -13.32 -12.29
CA GLU A 118 8.61 -13.14 -13.40
C GLU A 118 9.65 -12.07 -13.10
N PHE A 119 9.24 -10.95 -12.52
CA PHE A 119 10.14 -9.86 -12.17
C PHE A 119 11.11 -10.26 -11.05
N GLY A 120 10.61 -10.93 -10.01
CA GLY A 120 11.44 -11.48 -8.94
C GLY A 120 12.43 -12.54 -9.45
N ALA A 121 12.02 -13.39 -10.40
CA ALA A 121 12.92 -14.33 -11.05
C ALA A 121 14.00 -13.62 -11.87
N PHE A 122 13.62 -12.59 -12.65
CA PHE A 122 14.54 -11.77 -13.44
C PHE A 122 15.60 -11.05 -12.57
N GLN A 123 15.18 -10.50 -11.42
CA GLN A 123 16.09 -9.87 -10.45
C GLN A 123 17.12 -10.87 -9.91
N ARG A 124 16.69 -12.11 -9.57
CA ARG A 124 17.57 -13.19 -9.09
C ARG A 124 18.55 -13.65 -10.17
N GLU A 125 18.06 -13.87 -11.39
CA GLU A 125 18.85 -14.34 -12.53
C GLU A 125 19.98 -13.38 -12.89
N HIS A 126 19.70 -12.07 -12.89
CA HIS A 126 20.65 -11.04 -13.29
C HIS A 126 21.41 -10.40 -12.11
N LYS A 127 21.23 -10.91 -10.89
CA LYS A 127 21.86 -10.37 -9.65
C LYS A 127 21.67 -8.85 -9.51
N ILE A 128 20.52 -8.35 -9.96
CA ILE A 128 20.18 -6.93 -9.90
C ILE A 128 19.91 -6.61 -8.44
N ARG A 129 20.81 -5.86 -7.80
CA ARG A 129 20.53 -5.25 -6.49
C ARG A 129 19.38 -4.26 -6.68
N ALA A 130 18.35 -4.36 -5.85
CA ALA A 130 17.30 -3.36 -5.82
C ALA A 130 17.93 -1.97 -5.61
N ASP A 131 17.69 -1.05 -6.54
CA ASP A 131 18.08 0.35 -6.39
C ASP A 131 17.06 1.02 -5.43
N PRO A 132 17.47 1.50 -4.24
CA PRO A 132 16.56 2.07 -3.23
C PRO A 132 15.91 3.42 -3.62
N LYS A 133 15.94 3.79 -4.91
CA LYS A 133 15.49 5.10 -5.42
C LYS A 133 14.35 5.05 -6.44
N GLN A 134 13.80 3.89 -6.77
CA GLN A 134 12.70 3.80 -7.73
C GLN A 134 11.35 3.53 -7.06
N PRO A 135 10.29 4.29 -7.43
CA PRO A 135 8.95 4.11 -6.87
C PRO A 135 8.40 2.74 -7.28
N GLN A 136 8.00 1.95 -6.29
CA GLN A 136 7.21 0.73 -6.52
C GLN A 136 5.74 1.10 -6.68
N PRO A 137 5.06 0.54 -7.69
CA PRO A 137 3.68 0.90 -7.94
C PRO A 137 2.69 0.20 -7.00
N THR A 138 1.84 1.05 -6.44
CA THR A 138 0.72 0.79 -5.52
C THR A 138 -0.45 0.06 -6.20
N ASN A 139 -0.95 -0.96 -5.50
CA ASN A 139 -2.26 -1.67 -5.60
C ASN A 139 -2.21 -3.14 -6.10
N ALA A 140 -2.35 -4.08 -5.16
CA ALA A 140 -2.90 -5.42 -5.41
C ALA A 140 -3.81 -5.87 -4.23
N PRO A 141 -5.10 -6.16 -4.47
CA PRO A 141 -6.10 -6.45 -3.44
C PRO A 141 -6.23 -7.95 -3.05
N PRO A 142 -6.71 -8.25 -1.83
CA PRO A 142 -7.24 -9.55 -1.38
C PRO A 142 -8.65 -9.90 -1.84
N GLY A 143 -8.94 -11.20 -1.90
CA GLY A 143 -10.23 -11.78 -2.26
C GLY A 143 -11.39 -11.65 -1.25
N TRP A 144 -12.57 -12.03 -1.75
CA TRP A 144 -13.90 -11.91 -1.14
C TRP A 144 -14.35 -13.23 -0.49
N ASN A 145 -14.80 -13.19 0.77
CA ASN A 145 -15.97 -13.94 1.27
C ASN A 145 -16.38 -13.40 2.66
N SER A 146 -17.69 -13.19 2.84
CA SER A 146 -18.32 -12.41 3.91
C SER A 146 -18.64 -13.22 5.16
N LEU A 147 -18.51 -12.63 6.36
CA LEU A 147 -19.36 -12.78 7.58
C LEU A 147 -19.07 -11.60 8.55
N PRO A 148 -19.96 -11.29 9.53
CA PRO A 148 -20.10 -9.94 10.10
C PRO A 148 -19.03 -9.55 11.14
N GLU A 149 -18.79 -8.24 11.19
CA GLU A 149 -17.83 -7.51 12.02
C GLU A 149 -17.83 -7.90 13.51
N THR A 150 -16.64 -8.22 14.03
CA THR A 150 -16.34 -7.98 15.44
C THR A 150 -15.89 -6.53 15.61
N THR A 151 -16.83 -5.72 16.09
CA THR A 151 -16.70 -4.35 16.65
C THR A 151 -15.42 -3.57 16.30
N PRO A 152 -15.51 -2.47 15.53
CA PRO A 152 -14.43 -1.49 15.44
C PRO A 152 -14.04 -1.02 16.84
N LEU A 153 -12.74 -1.02 17.16
CA LEU A 153 -12.28 -0.38 18.39
C LEU A 153 -12.58 1.11 18.28
N ALA A 154 -13.13 1.68 19.34
CA ALA A 154 -13.24 3.13 19.49
C ALA A 154 -11.87 3.78 19.23
N PRO A 155 -11.83 4.94 18.53
CA PRO A 155 -10.61 5.72 18.39
C PRO A 155 -10.01 5.95 19.78
N ARG A 156 -8.73 5.60 19.97
CA ARG A 156 -8.05 6.02 21.20
C ARG A 156 -8.05 7.55 21.19
N PRO A 157 -8.44 8.24 22.29
CA PRO A 157 -8.23 9.68 22.36
C PRO A 157 -6.75 9.94 22.06
N PRO A 158 -6.42 10.96 21.23
CA PRO A 158 -5.05 11.21 20.82
C PRO A 158 -4.20 11.31 22.09
N PRO A 159 -3.13 10.50 22.23
CA PRO A 159 -2.24 10.64 23.37
C PRO A 159 -1.77 12.09 23.43
N LYS A 160 -1.65 12.66 24.64
CA LYS A 160 -1.05 13.98 24.79
C LYS A 160 0.29 13.96 24.06
N THR A 161 0.43 14.81 23.03
CA THR A 161 1.62 14.84 22.20
C THR A 161 2.86 14.99 23.08
N PRO A 162 3.79 14.02 23.04
CA PRO A 162 5.02 14.14 23.82
C PRO A 162 5.79 15.41 23.45
N GLN A 163 6.24 16.16 24.45
CA GLN A 163 6.91 17.44 24.24
C GLN A 163 8.15 17.32 23.34
N TRP A 164 8.87 16.19 23.41
CA TRP A 164 10.06 15.92 22.61
C TRP A 164 9.78 15.91 21.09
N ILE A 165 8.56 15.62 20.65
CA ILE A 165 8.23 15.59 19.22
C ILE A 165 8.41 16.97 18.61
N SER A 166 8.03 18.03 19.34
CA SER A 166 8.17 19.41 18.86
C SER A 166 9.64 19.81 18.57
N GLU A 167 10.60 19.13 19.18
CA GLU A 167 12.05 19.39 18.98
C GLU A 167 12.60 18.71 17.71
N VAL A 168 11.86 17.74 17.14
CA VAL A 168 12.34 16.89 16.04
C VAL A 168 11.48 16.97 14.77
N VAL A 169 10.39 17.74 14.77
CA VAL A 169 9.61 18.00 13.55
C VAL A 169 10.52 18.66 12.50
N PRO A 170 10.64 18.09 11.29
CA PRO A 170 11.46 18.68 10.24
C PRO A 170 10.82 19.96 9.70
N LYS A 171 11.58 20.72 8.91
CA LYS A 171 11.00 21.81 8.14
C LYS A 171 9.94 21.24 7.18
N LEU A 172 8.74 21.82 7.18
CA LEU A 172 7.63 21.43 6.31
C LEU A 172 7.50 22.43 5.17
N ASP A 173 7.60 21.96 3.92
CA ASP A 173 7.40 22.75 2.71
C ASP A 173 6.16 22.25 1.94
N LEU A 174 5.40 23.16 1.33
CA LEU A 174 4.32 22.84 0.41
C LEU A 174 4.62 23.46 -0.96
N VAL A 175 4.44 22.66 -2.02
CA VAL A 175 4.42 23.12 -3.41
C VAL A 175 3.10 22.67 -4.03
N ILE A 176 2.41 23.58 -4.70
CA ILE A 176 1.25 23.26 -5.54
C ILE A 176 1.62 23.71 -6.94
N GLU A 177 1.80 22.77 -7.87
CA GLU A 177 2.29 23.09 -9.22
C GLU A 177 1.23 23.83 -10.04
N ASP A 178 -0.04 23.47 -9.88
CA ASP A 178 -1.19 24.17 -10.47
C ASP A 178 -2.29 24.39 -9.43
N VAL A 179 -2.35 25.62 -8.91
CA VAL A 179 -3.35 26.05 -7.92
C VAL A 179 -4.77 26.14 -8.48
N THR A 180 -4.94 26.09 -9.80
CA THR A 180 -6.24 26.13 -10.46
C THR A 180 -6.78 24.74 -10.81
N SER A 181 -5.97 23.70 -10.67
CA SER A 181 -6.42 22.33 -10.89
C SER A 181 -7.54 21.95 -9.90
N PRO A 182 -8.58 21.20 -10.33
CA PRO A 182 -9.70 20.86 -9.46
C PRO A 182 -9.28 20.18 -8.15
N GLY A 183 -8.26 19.32 -8.20
CA GLY A 183 -7.73 18.65 -7.02
C GLY A 183 -6.98 19.57 -6.06
N ALA A 184 -6.22 20.55 -6.57
CA ALA A 184 -5.53 21.52 -5.72
C ALA A 184 -6.52 22.46 -5.02
N VAL A 185 -7.55 22.92 -5.74
CA VAL A 185 -8.64 23.73 -5.15
C VAL A 185 -9.34 22.93 -4.05
N LEU A 186 -9.76 21.70 -4.35
CA LEU A 186 -10.42 20.84 -3.37
C LEU A 186 -9.53 20.53 -2.15
N PHE A 187 -8.23 20.31 -2.37
CA PHE A 187 -7.27 20.13 -1.28
C PHE A 187 -7.23 21.35 -0.36
N LEU A 188 -7.06 22.56 -0.92
CA LEU A 188 -7.01 23.79 -0.13
C LEU A 188 -8.33 24.13 0.58
N ASP A 189 -9.47 23.75 0.00
CA ASP A 189 -10.79 23.95 0.59
C ASP A 189 -11.05 23.04 1.79
N LEU A 190 -10.51 21.82 1.77
CA LEU A 190 -10.83 20.78 2.76
C LEU A 190 -9.87 20.72 3.94
N VAL A 191 -8.61 21.15 3.76
CA VAL A 191 -7.56 21.02 4.76
C VAL A 191 -6.73 22.29 4.92
N GLN A 192 -6.23 22.52 6.13
CA GLN A 192 -5.18 23.50 6.37
C GLN A 192 -3.82 22.79 6.25
N PRO A 193 -2.99 23.06 5.21
CA PRO A 193 -1.82 22.22 4.92
C PRO A 193 -0.77 22.18 6.03
N ALA A 194 -0.58 23.29 6.75
CA ALA A 194 0.35 23.36 7.88
C ALA A 194 -0.05 22.38 8.99
N THR A 195 -1.32 22.42 9.41
CA THR A 195 -1.88 21.54 10.43
C THR A 195 -1.90 20.10 9.98
N LEU A 196 -2.30 19.84 8.73
CA LEU A 196 -2.27 18.49 8.13
C LEU A 196 -0.88 17.85 8.24
N LEU A 197 0.15 18.52 7.75
CA LEU A 197 1.51 17.97 7.73
C LEU A 197 2.09 17.85 9.14
N GLN A 198 1.84 18.85 10.00
CA GLN A 198 2.30 18.81 11.38
C GLN A 198 1.65 17.66 12.14
N ASP A 199 0.33 17.51 12.05
CA ASP A 199 -0.41 16.42 12.69
C ASP A 199 0.03 15.06 12.15
N ALA A 200 0.25 14.95 10.83
CA ALA A 200 0.74 13.75 10.17
C ALA A 200 2.10 13.30 10.73
N VAL A 201 3.07 14.21 10.81
CA VAL A 201 4.40 13.94 11.40
C VAL A 201 4.27 13.58 12.86
N VAL A 202 3.55 14.38 13.65
CA VAL A 202 3.42 14.17 15.09
C VAL A 202 2.85 12.79 15.41
N GLY A 203 1.78 12.37 14.73
CA GLY A 203 1.18 11.06 14.99
C GLY A 203 2.05 9.89 14.55
N VAL A 204 2.79 10.01 13.43
CA VAL A 204 3.75 8.97 13.02
C VAL A 204 4.87 8.83 14.05
N LEU A 205 5.46 9.96 14.47
CA LEU A 205 6.54 9.95 15.45
C LEU A 205 6.07 9.42 16.82
N ALA A 206 4.86 9.77 17.24
CA ALA A 206 4.28 9.28 18.49
C ALA A 206 3.98 7.77 18.48
N GLU A 207 3.53 7.23 17.35
CA GLU A 207 3.18 5.80 17.24
C GLU A 207 4.45 4.92 17.10
N LEU A 208 5.42 5.35 16.30
CA LEU A 208 6.56 4.51 15.90
C LEU A 208 7.87 4.75 16.66
N TYR A 209 7.97 5.78 17.51
CA TYR A 209 9.25 6.15 18.13
C TYR A 209 9.11 6.62 19.58
N ASP A 210 10.25 6.67 20.26
CA ASP A 210 10.47 7.36 21.53
C ASP A 210 11.58 8.41 21.35
N LYS A 211 11.81 9.24 22.37
CA LYS A 211 12.80 10.34 22.31
C LYS A 211 14.20 9.88 21.88
N ASP A 212 14.61 8.69 22.31
CA ASP A 212 15.96 8.18 22.08
C ASP A 212 16.07 7.40 20.76
N THR A 213 14.94 6.95 20.20
CA THR A 213 14.90 6.11 19.00
C THR A 213 14.46 6.84 17.73
N VAL A 214 13.92 8.06 17.87
CA VAL A 214 13.45 8.85 16.72
C VAL A 214 14.57 9.16 15.71
N PRO A 215 14.34 9.01 14.40
CA PRO A 215 15.32 9.37 13.38
C PRO A 215 15.61 10.87 13.39
N LYS A 216 16.86 11.25 13.71
CA LYS A 216 17.28 12.66 13.79
C LYS A 216 17.78 13.24 12.46
N LYS A 217 17.94 12.40 11.43
CA LYS A 217 18.52 12.78 10.14
C LYS A 217 17.54 13.54 9.25
N VAL A 218 16.25 13.21 9.28
CA VAL A 218 15.23 13.87 8.48
C VAL A 218 15.10 15.33 8.93
N LYS A 219 15.49 16.27 8.08
CA LYS A 219 15.49 17.72 8.36
C LYS A 219 14.44 18.48 7.56
N ALA A 220 13.96 17.93 6.45
CA ALA A 220 12.94 18.57 5.63
C ALA A 220 11.97 17.53 5.04
N LEU A 221 10.69 17.87 5.03
CA LEU A 221 9.63 17.12 4.37
C LEU A 221 8.86 18.08 3.47
N ARG A 222 8.79 17.77 2.17
CA ARG A 222 8.05 18.55 1.18
C ARG A 222 6.83 17.79 0.71
N LEU A 223 5.66 18.40 0.75
CA LEU A 223 4.48 17.93 0.04
C LEU A 223 4.37 18.68 -1.31
N ILE A 224 4.16 17.94 -2.39
CA ILE A 224 3.89 18.46 -3.72
C ILE A 224 2.51 17.99 -4.17
N ILE A 225 1.60 18.93 -4.39
CA ILE A 225 0.31 18.67 -5.05
C ILE A 225 0.48 18.98 -6.54
N LYS A 226 0.32 17.95 -7.37
CA LYS A 226 0.40 18.11 -8.84
C LYS A 226 -0.41 17.03 -9.54
N GLU A 227 -0.75 17.27 -10.79
CA GLU A 227 -1.29 16.20 -11.63
C GLU A 227 -0.19 15.21 -12.03
N THR A 228 -0.41 13.94 -11.75
CA THR A 228 0.50 12.85 -12.10
C THR A 228 -0.27 11.54 -12.27
N GLU A 229 0.44 10.41 -12.34
CA GLU A 229 -0.15 9.07 -12.34
C GLU A 229 -0.07 8.47 -10.92
N GLY A 230 -0.92 7.47 -10.64
CA GLY A 230 -1.02 6.89 -9.30
C GLY A 230 -1.75 7.79 -8.28
N VAL A 231 -1.65 7.43 -7.00
CA VAL A 231 -2.36 8.13 -5.91
C VAL A 231 -1.45 9.13 -5.23
N ALA A 232 -0.43 8.63 -4.54
CA ALA A 232 0.62 9.40 -3.92
C ALA A 232 1.90 8.56 -3.89
N GLY A 233 3.01 9.19 -3.52
CA GLY A 233 4.24 8.46 -3.28
C GLY A 233 5.29 9.29 -2.57
N THR A 234 6.08 8.60 -1.75
CA THR A 234 7.18 9.16 -0.99
C THR A 234 8.52 8.85 -1.65
N SER A 235 9.41 9.84 -1.66
CA SER A 235 10.76 9.74 -2.20
C SER A 235 11.73 10.65 -1.42
N GLY A 236 13.00 10.61 -1.80
CA GLY A 236 14.04 11.47 -1.23
C GLY A 236 15.15 10.66 -0.55
N ASP A 237 15.96 11.35 0.24
CA ASP A 237 17.10 10.76 0.95
C ASP A 237 16.86 10.74 2.48
N GLU A 238 17.89 10.40 3.26
CA GLU A 238 17.80 10.34 4.72
C GLU A 238 17.64 11.72 5.40
N ILE A 239 17.82 12.82 4.66
CA ILE A 239 17.76 14.20 5.15
C ILE A 239 16.50 14.91 4.64
N ARG A 240 16.15 14.73 3.37
CA ARG A 240 15.04 15.43 2.70
C ARG A 240 14.08 14.43 2.10
N LYS A 241 12.84 14.47 2.56
CA LYS A 241 11.74 13.65 2.07
C LYS A 241 10.79 14.48 1.22
N THR A 242 10.25 13.86 0.17
CA THR A 242 9.27 14.47 -0.73
C THR A 242 8.10 13.52 -0.91
N ILE A 243 6.91 14.01 -0.60
CA ILE A 243 5.63 13.36 -0.87
C ILE A 243 5.03 14.04 -2.09
N VAL A 244 4.67 13.27 -3.11
CA VAL A 244 3.88 13.75 -4.25
C VAL A 244 2.47 13.20 -4.08
N PHE A 245 1.45 14.06 -4.10
CA PHE A 245 0.05 13.65 -4.04
C PHE A 245 -0.69 14.11 -5.30
N ASN A 246 -1.31 13.16 -6.00
CA ASN A 246 -1.91 13.38 -7.30
C ASN A 246 -3.21 14.21 -7.20
N ALA A 247 -3.18 15.43 -7.74
CA ALA A 247 -4.34 16.30 -7.83
C ALA A 247 -5.50 15.66 -8.63
N LYS A 248 -5.22 14.87 -9.67
CA LYS A 248 -6.27 14.15 -10.42
C LYS A 248 -6.98 13.13 -9.55
N TYR A 249 -6.26 12.46 -8.65
CA TYR A 249 -6.85 11.52 -7.71
C TYR A 249 -7.73 12.27 -6.71
N ILE A 250 -7.20 13.33 -6.07
CA ILE A 250 -7.95 14.14 -5.09
C ILE A 250 -9.29 14.60 -5.66
N ALA A 251 -9.32 15.08 -6.90
CA ALA A 251 -10.54 15.54 -7.57
C ALA A 251 -11.60 14.43 -7.76
N LYS A 252 -11.20 13.16 -7.83
CA LYS A 252 -12.08 12.01 -8.09
C LYS A 252 -12.69 11.39 -6.83
N VAL A 253 -12.10 11.59 -5.65
CA VAL A 253 -12.54 10.93 -4.40
C VAL A 253 -13.96 11.35 -3.97
N GLY A 254 -14.40 12.57 -4.33
CA GLY A 254 -15.73 13.08 -4.03
C GLY A 254 -15.93 13.39 -2.53
N GLN A 255 -17.05 12.96 -1.94
CA GLN A 255 -17.45 13.39 -0.59
C GLN A 255 -16.50 12.96 0.52
N ARG A 256 -15.70 11.90 0.33
CA ARG A 256 -14.70 11.41 1.30
C ARG A 256 -13.33 12.05 1.13
N ALA A 257 -13.17 13.03 0.24
CA ALA A 257 -11.87 13.60 -0.10
C ALA A 257 -11.08 14.07 1.13
N LYS A 258 -11.74 14.66 2.14
CA LYS A 258 -11.05 15.12 3.35
C LYS A 258 -10.41 13.97 4.13
N ASP A 259 -11.18 12.92 4.42
CA ASP A 259 -10.69 11.76 5.17
C ASP A 259 -9.63 10.98 4.39
N GLU A 260 -9.79 10.91 3.07
CA GLU A 260 -8.82 10.28 2.17
C GLU A 260 -7.50 11.08 2.13
N ILE A 261 -7.56 12.41 2.06
CA ILE A 261 -6.37 13.28 2.15
C ILE A 261 -5.65 13.07 3.49
N LEU A 262 -6.39 13.07 4.61
CA LEU A 262 -5.82 12.84 5.94
C LEU A 262 -5.14 11.46 6.04
N GLY A 263 -5.81 10.43 5.54
CA GLY A 263 -5.33 9.05 5.57
C GLY A 263 -4.10 8.81 4.70
N ILE A 264 -4.13 9.27 3.44
CA ILE A 264 -3.01 9.12 2.50
C ILE A 264 -1.79 9.90 3.00
N ILE A 265 -1.96 11.15 3.46
CA ILE A 265 -0.83 11.91 3.99
C ILE A 265 -0.27 11.26 5.27
N ARG A 266 -1.11 10.68 6.13
CA ARG A 266 -0.61 9.90 7.28
C ARG A 266 0.25 8.73 6.80
N HIS A 267 -0.24 7.95 5.84
CA HIS A 267 0.46 6.81 5.25
C HIS A 267 1.81 7.23 4.64
N GLU A 268 1.83 8.23 3.77
CA GLU A 268 3.06 8.70 3.12
C GLU A 268 4.10 9.25 4.10
N VAL A 269 3.65 9.90 5.17
CA VAL A 269 4.55 10.36 6.23
C VAL A 269 5.18 9.18 6.98
N VAL A 270 4.55 8.01 7.05
CA VAL A 270 5.18 6.81 7.63
C VAL A 270 6.40 6.40 6.82
N HIS A 271 6.32 6.36 5.49
CA HIS A 271 7.47 6.10 4.62
C HIS A 271 8.61 7.13 4.75
N CYS A 272 8.31 8.35 5.22
CA CYS A 272 9.34 9.35 5.47
C CYS A 272 10.23 9.00 6.66
N PHE A 273 9.76 8.21 7.62
CA PHE A 273 10.47 7.95 8.88
C PHE A 273 10.79 6.47 9.12
N GLN A 274 9.92 5.56 8.69
CA GLN A 274 10.06 4.13 8.99
C GLN A 274 11.34 3.53 8.45
N HIS A 275 11.78 2.45 9.08
CA HIS A 275 12.93 1.67 8.63
C HIS A 275 12.48 0.56 7.67
N ASP A 276 13.34 0.23 6.71
CA ASP A 276 13.07 -0.73 5.63
C ASP A 276 14.07 -1.90 5.59
N ALA A 277 14.86 -2.06 6.65
CA ALA A 277 15.93 -3.04 6.73
C ALA A 277 16.91 -2.97 5.54
N GLN A 278 17.35 -1.77 5.18
CA GLN A 278 18.24 -1.52 4.04
C GLN A 278 17.60 -1.96 2.71
N GLY A 279 16.28 -1.80 2.60
CA GLY A 279 15.47 -2.22 1.46
C GLY A 279 15.27 -3.73 1.33
N THR A 280 15.56 -4.52 2.36
CA THR A 280 15.37 -5.99 2.33
C THR A 280 14.11 -6.46 3.03
N ALA A 281 13.40 -5.57 3.73
CA ALA A 281 12.10 -5.89 4.31
C ALA A 281 11.07 -6.23 3.23
N PRO A 282 10.12 -7.15 3.49
CA PRO A 282 9.06 -7.46 2.54
C PRO A 282 8.21 -6.21 2.27
N PRO A 283 7.90 -5.87 1.00
CA PRO A 283 7.12 -4.69 0.66
C PRO A 283 5.79 -4.61 1.42
N GLY A 284 5.07 -5.73 1.59
CA GLY A 284 3.82 -5.69 2.32
C GLY A 284 3.95 -5.49 3.83
N LEU A 285 5.10 -5.77 4.45
CA LEU A 285 5.36 -5.32 5.82
C LEU A 285 5.53 -3.79 5.87
N ILE A 286 6.22 -3.22 4.89
CA ILE A 286 6.47 -1.77 4.75
C ILE A 286 5.16 -1.00 4.53
N GLU A 287 4.30 -1.50 3.65
CA GLU A 287 2.95 -0.96 3.43
C GLU A 287 2.05 -1.20 4.65
N GLY A 288 2.13 -2.39 5.24
CA GLY A 288 1.34 -2.76 6.41
C GLY A 288 1.60 -1.88 7.63
N VAL A 289 2.86 -1.47 7.87
CA VAL A 289 3.19 -0.52 8.94
C VAL A 289 2.60 0.85 8.66
N ALA A 290 2.67 1.34 7.42
CA ALA A 290 2.06 2.61 7.02
C ALA A 290 0.53 2.60 7.25
N ASP A 291 -0.13 1.53 6.82
CA ASP A 291 -1.57 1.37 6.98
C ASP A 291 -1.99 1.02 8.41
N PHE A 292 -1.13 0.39 9.21
CA PHE A 292 -1.35 0.24 10.65
C PHE A 292 -1.41 1.61 11.33
N VAL A 293 -0.47 2.53 11.03
CA VAL A 293 -0.50 3.87 11.62
C VAL A 293 -1.72 4.66 11.12
N ARG A 294 -2.10 4.50 9.85
CA ARG A 294 -3.35 5.07 9.29
C ARG A 294 -4.60 4.54 10.01
N LEU A 295 -4.66 3.22 10.23
CA LEU A 295 -5.74 2.54 10.99
C LEU A 295 -5.85 3.12 12.39
N ARG A 296 -4.73 3.20 13.11
CA ARG A 296 -4.65 3.67 14.50
C ARG A 296 -5.02 5.14 14.66
N ALA A 297 -4.78 5.94 13.63
CA ALA A 297 -5.19 7.33 13.57
C ALA A 297 -6.70 7.53 13.26
N GLY A 298 -7.45 6.45 13.00
CA GLY A 298 -8.87 6.50 12.68
C GLY A 298 -9.16 6.91 11.22
N PHE A 299 -8.17 6.76 10.33
CA PHE A 299 -8.28 7.13 8.91
C PHE A 299 -8.41 5.91 7.99
N SER A 300 -8.90 4.79 8.51
CA SER A 300 -9.20 3.59 7.71
C SER A 300 -10.34 3.89 6.73
N PRO A 301 -10.14 3.65 5.42
CA PRO A 301 -11.21 3.69 4.44
C PRO A 301 -12.40 2.78 4.80
N PRO A 302 -13.64 3.13 4.41
CA PRO A 302 -14.82 2.31 4.71
C PRO A 302 -14.79 0.89 4.11
N HIS A 303 -13.99 0.64 3.08
CA HIS A 303 -13.86 -0.67 2.45
C HIS A 303 -12.89 -1.60 3.19
N TRP A 304 -12.07 -1.09 4.12
CA TRP A 304 -11.17 -1.92 4.91
C TRP A 304 -11.96 -2.88 5.79
N LYS A 305 -11.70 -4.17 5.63
CA LYS A 305 -12.34 -5.23 6.41
C LYS A 305 -11.30 -6.08 7.11
N ARG A 306 -11.54 -6.35 8.40
CA ARG A 306 -10.73 -7.30 9.17
C ARG A 306 -11.09 -8.70 8.67
N GLY A 307 -10.10 -9.49 8.23
CA GLY A 307 -10.35 -10.81 7.65
C GLY A 307 -9.09 -11.52 7.15
N ASP A 308 -9.24 -12.81 6.81
CA ASP A 308 -8.23 -13.69 6.23
C ASP A 308 -8.75 -14.27 4.91
N SER A 309 -8.68 -13.49 3.84
CA SER A 309 -9.10 -13.90 2.50
C SER A 309 -8.12 -14.89 1.82
N GLY A 310 -7.43 -15.73 2.59
CA GLY A 310 -6.52 -16.76 2.09
C GLY A 310 -5.18 -16.21 1.61
N GLY A 311 -4.65 -15.19 2.29
CA GLY A 311 -3.42 -14.50 1.93
C GLY A 311 -2.22 -14.84 2.81
N HIS A 312 -1.04 -14.35 2.41
CA HIS A 312 0.15 -14.33 3.26
C HIS A 312 0.11 -13.12 4.21
N TRP A 313 0.82 -13.21 5.34
CA TRP A 313 0.78 -12.18 6.38
C TRP A 313 1.30 -10.81 5.91
N ASP A 314 2.20 -10.79 4.92
CA ASP A 314 2.80 -9.62 4.29
C ASP A 314 2.13 -9.28 2.95
N ALA A 315 0.84 -9.58 2.78
CA ALA A 315 0.12 -9.19 1.58
C ALA A 315 -0.06 -7.66 1.41
N GLY A 316 0.42 -6.87 2.39
CA GLY A 316 0.40 -5.42 2.35
C GLY A 316 -0.89 -4.81 2.89
N TYR A 317 -0.86 -3.48 2.96
CA TYR A 317 -2.02 -2.62 3.14
C TYR A 317 -2.91 -3.01 4.35
N GLU A 318 -4.23 -3.00 4.19
CA GLU A 318 -5.19 -3.24 5.26
C GLU A 318 -5.03 -4.61 5.91
N ARG A 319 -4.65 -5.64 5.14
CA ARG A 319 -4.45 -6.99 5.66
C ARG A 319 -3.33 -7.04 6.67
N THR A 320 -2.15 -6.60 6.26
CA THR A 320 -0.99 -6.56 7.14
C THR A 320 -1.21 -5.56 8.26
N ALA A 321 -1.91 -4.44 8.01
CA ALA A 321 -2.29 -3.49 9.06
C ALA A 321 -3.16 -4.11 10.16
N PHE A 322 -4.19 -4.89 9.80
CA PHE A 322 -5.04 -5.57 10.78
C PHE A 322 -4.29 -6.68 11.53
N PHE A 323 -3.38 -7.38 10.86
CA PHE A 323 -2.49 -8.33 11.52
C PHE A 323 -1.58 -7.66 12.56
N LEU A 324 -0.95 -6.55 12.17
CA LEU A 324 -0.10 -5.76 13.04
C LEU A 324 -0.88 -5.17 14.22
N ASP A 325 -2.13 -4.75 14.00
CA ASP A 325 -3.05 -4.33 15.07
C ASP A 325 -3.45 -5.47 16.00
N TRP A 326 -3.64 -6.68 15.48
CA TRP A 326 -3.82 -7.87 16.33
C TRP A 326 -2.57 -8.18 17.15
N LEU A 327 -1.38 -8.08 16.57
CA LEU A 327 -0.11 -8.25 17.29
C LEU A 327 0.06 -7.20 18.38
N GLU A 328 -0.25 -5.94 18.10
CA GLU A 328 -0.23 -4.84 19.06
C GLU A 328 -1.09 -5.14 20.31
N ARG A 329 -2.24 -5.80 20.11
CA ARG A 329 -3.16 -6.16 21.20
C ARG A 329 -2.72 -7.40 21.98
N THR A 330 -2.19 -8.40 21.28
CA THR A 330 -1.88 -9.71 21.87
C THR A 330 -0.46 -9.82 22.41
N LYS A 331 0.48 -9.04 21.86
CA LYS A 331 1.89 -8.95 22.25
C LYS A 331 2.22 -7.68 23.04
N GLY A 332 1.23 -6.81 23.22
CA GLY A 332 1.30 -5.62 24.06
C GLY A 332 1.65 -4.35 23.28
N ALA A 333 1.26 -3.21 23.86
CA ALA A 333 1.46 -1.91 23.26
C ALA A 333 2.95 -1.65 22.93
N GLY A 334 3.20 -1.00 21.80
CA GLY A 334 4.50 -0.77 21.21
C GLY A 334 5.07 -1.96 20.44
N THR A 335 4.27 -2.98 20.08
CA THR A 335 4.77 -4.10 19.28
C THR A 335 5.15 -3.65 17.88
N VAL A 336 4.30 -2.88 17.20
CA VAL A 336 4.62 -2.37 15.85
C VAL A 336 5.79 -1.38 15.89
N LYS A 337 5.89 -0.58 16.96
CA LYS A 337 7.08 0.23 17.24
C LYS A 337 8.35 -0.64 17.30
N ARG A 338 8.35 -1.73 18.07
CA ARG A 338 9.52 -2.65 18.15
C ARG A 338 9.83 -3.31 16.80
N ILE A 339 8.81 -3.66 16.01
CA ILE A 339 9.00 -4.17 14.64
C ILE A 339 9.74 -3.13 13.79
N ASN A 340 9.27 -1.89 13.77
CA ASN A 340 9.92 -0.80 13.03
C ASN A 340 11.36 -0.54 13.51
N LEU A 341 11.62 -0.58 14.81
CA LEU A 341 12.97 -0.39 15.35
C LEU A 341 13.92 -1.55 15.01
N GLU A 342 13.45 -2.80 15.03
CA GLU A 342 14.25 -3.95 14.61
C GLU A 342 14.64 -3.87 13.12
N LEU A 343 13.79 -3.29 12.28
CA LEU A 343 14.12 -3.01 10.87
C LEU A 343 15.27 -2.00 10.71
N CYS A 344 15.69 -1.29 11.77
CA CYS A 344 16.87 -0.42 11.74
C CYS A 344 18.19 -1.19 11.93
N GLU A 345 18.17 -2.39 12.51
CA GLU A 345 19.38 -3.09 12.97
C GLU A 345 20.17 -3.80 11.86
N GLY A 346 19.63 -3.90 10.64
CA GLY A 346 20.30 -4.56 9.53
C GLY A 346 19.35 -5.06 8.45
N GLU A 347 19.77 -6.10 7.72
CA GLU A 347 18.93 -6.78 6.74
C GLU A 347 17.84 -7.63 7.39
N TYR A 348 16.66 -7.68 6.77
CA TYR A 348 15.55 -8.53 7.17
C TYR A 348 15.87 -10.00 6.87
N ARG A 349 15.67 -10.83 7.90
CA ARG A 349 15.82 -12.28 7.86
C ARG A 349 14.66 -12.90 8.64
N GLU A 350 13.62 -13.30 7.92
CA GLU A 350 12.36 -13.76 8.51
C GLU A 350 12.52 -14.81 9.62
N GLU A 351 13.42 -15.78 9.39
CA GLU A 351 13.71 -16.90 10.30
C GLU A 351 13.95 -16.47 11.76
N ASN A 352 14.55 -15.29 11.95
CA ASN A 352 14.97 -14.78 13.25
C ASN A 352 14.32 -13.45 13.62
N PHE A 353 13.90 -12.64 12.64
CA PHE A 353 13.34 -11.30 12.87
C PHE A 353 12.16 -11.35 13.86
N TRP A 354 11.13 -12.12 13.54
CA TRP A 354 9.92 -12.19 14.37
C TRP A 354 10.18 -12.82 15.74
N LYS A 355 11.06 -13.81 15.81
CA LYS A 355 11.46 -14.42 17.09
C LYS A 355 12.16 -13.41 18.00
N ARG A 356 12.99 -12.50 17.46
CA ARG A 356 13.64 -11.46 18.25
C ARG A 356 12.65 -10.41 18.75
N VAL A 357 11.70 -9.99 17.92
CA VAL A 357 10.77 -8.90 18.25
C VAL A 357 9.60 -9.35 19.14
N VAL A 358 9.02 -10.50 18.82
CA VAL A 358 7.76 -10.99 19.43
C VAL A 358 7.84 -12.40 19.99
N GLY A 359 9.01 -13.04 19.95
CA GLY A 359 9.26 -14.35 20.57
C GLY A 359 8.78 -15.56 19.77
N GLU A 360 8.16 -15.36 18.61
CA GLU A 360 7.54 -16.42 17.80
C GLU A 360 7.79 -16.19 16.31
N ASN A 361 7.65 -17.24 15.50
CA ASN A 361 7.77 -17.11 14.05
C ASN A 361 6.47 -16.53 13.46
N VAL A 362 6.58 -15.81 12.34
CA VAL A 362 5.44 -15.09 11.75
C VAL A 362 4.36 -16.01 11.18
N GLY A 363 4.74 -17.20 10.69
CA GLY A 363 3.79 -18.20 10.22
C GLY A 363 2.83 -18.63 11.34
N ASP A 364 3.36 -19.00 12.51
CA ASP A 364 2.55 -19.38 13.67
C ASP A 364 1.66 -18.23 14.15
N LEU A 365 2.20 -17.00 14.14
CA LEU A 365 1.45 -15.80 14.52
C LEU A 365 0.32 -15.52 13.53
N TRP A 366 0.56 -15.71 12.24
CA TRP A 366 -0.45 -15.56 11.20
C TRP A 366 -1.55 -16.60 11.36
N GLU A 367 -1.21 -17.89 11.57
CA GLU A 367 -2.20 -18.92 11.86
C GLU A 367 -3.05 -18.58 13.10
N LYS A 368 -2.43 -18.08 14.17
CA LYS A 368 -3.14 -17.64 15.37
C LYS A 368 -4.06 -16.45 15.10
N TYR A 369 -3.63 -15.49 14.28
CA TYR A 369 -4.47 -14.38 13.86
C TYR A 369 -5.68 -14.89 13.10
N LYS A 370 -5.49 -15.78 12.11
CA LYS A 370 -6.57 -16.38 11.33
C LYS A 370 -7.59 -17.12 12.20
N LEU A 371 -7.13 -17.85 13.22
CA LEU A 371 -7.99 -18.53 14.19
C LEU A 371 -8.76 -17.59 15.13
N SER A 372 -8.36 -16.32 15.21
CA SER A 372 -8.99 -15.31 16.08
C SER A 372 -10.01 -14.41 15.37
N LEU A 373 -10.10 -14.52 14.04
CA LEU A 373 -11.12 -13.87 13.21
C LEU A 373 -12.43 -14.66 13.28
#